data_AF-A0A7W4PN62-F1
#
_entry.id   AF-A0A7W4PN62-F1
#
_cell.length_a   1.000
_cell.length_b   1.000
_cell.length_c   1.000
_cell.angle_alpha   90.00
_cell.angle_beta   90.00
_cell.angle_gamma   90.00
#
_symmetry.space_group_name_H-M   'P 1'
#
loop_
_entity.id
_entity.type
_entity.pdbx_description
1 polymer ?
#
loop_
_entity_poly.entity_id
_entity_poly.type
_entity_poly.pdbx_seq_one_letter_code
_entity_poly.pdbx_strand_id
1 'polypeptide(L)' 'MAEEKNGAEIPDPIPTKGRFPLLDRVTTPRDLRNLSVDQLRQLAEELRAETVDAVSTT' A
#
# COMPACT_ATOMS: atom_id res chain seq x y z
N MET A 1 7.87 -34.06 -8.17
CA MET A 1 6.90 -33.48 -7.23
C MET A 1 7.25 -32.02 -7.06
N ALA A 2 6.41 -31.16 -7.60
CA ALA A 2 6.55 -29.72 -7.52
C ALA A 2 5.65 -29.24 -6.37
N GLU A 3 6.25 -28.63 -5.36
CA GLU A 3 5.52 -27.79 -4.42
C GLU A 3 5.92 -26.35 -4.72
N GLU A 4 5.07 -25.68 -5.49
CA GLU A 4 4.99 -24.22 -5.55
C GLU A 4 4.87 -23.72 -4.11
N LYS A 5 5.95 -23.16 -3.57
CA LYS A 5 5.89 -22.34 -2.36
C LYS A 5 5.34 -20.97 -2.74
N ASN A 6 4.03 -20.95 -3.03
CA ASN A 6 3.20 -19.76 -2.98
C ASN A 6 2.95 -19.43 -1.50
N GLY A 7 3.20 -18.19 -1.13
CA GLY A 7 3.12 -17.72 0.24
C GLY A 7 4.27 -16.78 0.50
N ALA A 8 4.22 -15.60 -0.13
CA ALA A 8 4.93 -14.45 0.38
C ALA A 8 4.45 -14.27 1.82
N GLU A 9 5.21 -14.79 2.77
CA GLU A 9 5.08 -14.45 4.18
C GLU A 9 5.32 -12.95 4.23
N ILE A 10 4.22 -12.18 4.28
CA ILE A 10 4.26 -10.76 4.56
C ILE A 10 4.47 -10.74 6.08
N PRO A 11 5.69 -10.51 6.60
CA PRO A 11 5.84 -10.33 8.03
C PRO A 11 4.95 -9.17 8.43
N ASP A 12 4.18 -9.38 9.50
CA ASP A 12 3.04 -8.56 9.95
C ASP A 12 3.14 -7.10 9.48
N PRO A 13 2.19 -6.60 8.66
CA PRO A 13 2.21 -5.21 8.23
C PRO A 13 2.22 -4.36 9.49
N ILE A 14 3.29 -3.60 9.65
CA ILE A 14 3.45 -2.61 10.72
C ILE A 14 2.12 -1.85 10.76
N PRO A 15 1.36 -1.87 11.86
CA PRO A 15 -0.04 -1.48 11.85
C PRO A 15 -0.16 0.04 11.76
N THR A 16 -0.02 0.61 10.56
CA THR A 16 -0.47 1.96 10.23
C THR A 16 -1.99 1.95 10.00
N LYS A 17 -2.73 1.40 10.98
CA LYS A 17 -4.17 1.60 11.23
C LYS A 17 -5.15 1.41 10.05
N GLY A 18 -4.85 0.70 8.96
CA GLY A 18 -5.84 0.46 7.89
C GLY A 18 -6.53 1.74 7.37
N ARG A 19 -5.88 2.90 7.51
CA ARG A 19 -6.42 4.22 7.12
C ARG A 19 -6.35 4.42 5.62
N PHE A 20 -5.45 3.67 4.96
CA PHE A 20 -5.08 3.84 3.56
C PHE A 20 -5.23 2.52 2.79
N PRO A 21 -6.48 2.06 2.54
CA PRO A 21 -6.74 0.77 1.91
C PRO A 21 -6.27 0.67 0.46
N LEU A 22 -6.06 1.78 -0.24
CA LEU A 22 -5.47 1.75 -1.58
C LEU A 22 -3.95 1.75 -1.52
N LEU A 23 -3.36 2.50 -0.59
CA LEU A 23 -1.90 2.55 -0.43
C LEU A 23 -1.33 1.23 0.08
N ASP A 24 -2.02 0.58 1.02
CA ASP A 24 -1.63 -0.73 1.56
C ASP A 24 -1.65 -1.84 0.49
N ARG A 25 -2.53 -1.73 -0.50
CA ARG A 25 -2.62 -2.67 -1.63
C ARG A 25 -1.52 -2.49 -2.67
N VAL A 26 -0.85 -1.33 -2.72
CA VAL A 26 0.16 -1.02 -3.73
C VAL A 26 1.54 -1.29 -3.15
N THR A 27 2.04 -2.50 -3.40
CA THR A 27 3.40 -2.89 -2.97
C THR A 27 4.45 -2.57 -4.03
N THR A 28 4.06 -2.46 -5.30
CA THR A 28 4.98 -2.18 -6.42
C THR A 28 4.45 -1.09 -7.35
N PRO A 29 5.34 -0.34 -8.05
CA PRO A 29 4.91 0.68 -9.02
C PRO A 29 4.19 0.11 -10.26
N ARG A 30 4.14 -1.23 -10.43
CA ARG A 30 3.33 -1.86 -11.50
C ARG A 30 1.85 -1.89 -11.13
N ASP A 31 1.51 -2.04 -9.84
CA ASP A 31 0.12 -2.05 -9.37
C ASP A 31 -0.60 -0.73 -9.68
N LEU A 32 0.13 0.39 -9.64
CA LEU A 32 -0.36 1.71 -10.06
C LEU A 32 -0.93 1.73 -11.48
N ARG A 33 -0.38 0.92 -12.39
CA ARG A 33 -0.85 0.88 -13.79
C ARG A 33 -2.16 0.11 -13.96
N ASN A 34 -2.52 -0.71 -12.97
CA ASN A 34 -3.75 -1.48 -12.95
C ASN A 34 -4.90 -0.76 -12.22
N LEU A 35 -4.65 0.42 -11.65
CA LEU A 35 -5.63 1.25 -10.97
C LEU A 35 -6.38 2.17 -11.95
N SER A 36 -7.64 2.45 -11.66
CA SER A 36 -8.40 3.48 -12.39
C SER A 36 -7.96 4.89 -11.99
N VAL A 37 -8.31 5.90 -12.80
CA VAL A 37 -7.96 7.31 -12.55
C VAL A 37 -8.49 7.79 -11.19
N ASP A 38 -9.71 7.42 -10.83
CA ASP A 38 -10.29 7.74 -9.52
C ASP A 38 -9.53 7.07 -8.36
N GLN A 39 -9.09 5.81 -8.54
CA GLN A 39 -8.28 5.10 -7.55
C GLN A 39 -6.89 5.72 -7.40
N LEU A 40 -6.26 6.17 -8.49
CA LEU A 40 -4.98 6.87 -8.44
C LEU A 40 -5.08 8.21 -7.70
N ARG A 41 -6.18 8.93 -7.90
CA ARG A 41 -6.44 10.17 -7.16
C ARG A 41 -6.61 9.91 -5.67
N GLN A 42 -7.38 8.90 -5.31
CA GLN A 42 -7.58 8.53 -3.92
C GLN A 42 -6.26 8.05 -3.28
N LEU A 43 -5.49 7.22 -3.98
CA LEU A 43 -4.16 6.79 -3.55
C LEU A 43 -3.21 7.97 -3.27
N ALA A 44 -3.22 9.00 -4.12
CA ALA A 44 -2.39 10.18 -3.94
C ALA A 44 -2.77 10.99 -2.68
N GLU A 45 -4.06 11.10 -2.38
CA GLU A 45 -4.55 11.74 -1.15
C GLU A 45 -4.15 10.92 0.09
N GLU A 46 -4.26 9.60 0.02
CA GLU A 46 -3.85 8.68 1.09
C GLU A 46 -2.32 8.79 1.35
N LEU A 47 -1.50 8.76 0.29
CA LEU A 47 -0.05 8.91 0.37
C LEU A 47 0.38 10.26 0.93
N ARG A 48 -0.34 11.33 0.58
CA ARG A 48 -0.10 12.65 1.14
C ARG A 48 -0.39 12.69 2.63
N ALA A 49 -1.53 12.16 3.05
CA ALA A 49 -1.91 12.13 4.47
C ALA A 49 -0.90 11.32 5.30
N GLU A 50 -0.46 10.17 4.81
CA GLU A 50 0.56 9.36 5.48
C GLU A 50 1.92 10.04 5.52
N THR A 51 2.35 10.65 4.42
CA THR A 51 3.62 11.39 4.40
C THR A 51 3.60 12.53 5.42
N VAL A 52 2.47 13.25 5.55
CA VAL A 52 2.30 14.33 6.53
C VAL A 52 2.31 13.78 7.97
N ASP A 53 1.57 12.71 8.27
CA ASP A 53 1.53 12.06 9.59
C ASP A 53 2.92 11.57 10.01
N ALA A 54 3.64 10.92 9.08
CA ALA A 54 4.98 10.38 9.29
C ALA A 54 6.03 11.48 9.56
N VAL A 55 5.98 12.62 8.86
CA VAL A 55 6.96 13.71 9.05
C VAL A 55 6.54 14.75 10.09
N SER A 56 5.27 14.82 10.47
CA SER A 56 4.77 15.76 11.48
C SER A 56 5.07 15.32 12.92
N THR A 57 5.58 14.10 13.10
CA THR A 57 6.04 13.61 14.40
C THR A 57 7.54 13.86 14.53
N THR A 58 7.92 14.93 15.22
CA THR A 58 9.30 15.22 15.66
C THR A 58 9.29 15.81 17.06
#